data_AF-A0A3M1R2J2-F1
#
_entry.id   AF-A0A3M1R2J2-F1
#
_cell.length_a   1.000
_cell.length_b   1.000
_cell.length_c   1.000
_cell.angle_alpha   90.00
_cell.angle_beta   90.00
_cell.angle_gamma   90.00
#
_symmetry.space_group_name_H-M   'P 1'
#
loop_
_entity.id
_entity.type
_entity.pdbx_description
1 polymer ?
#
loop_
_entity_poly.entity_id
_entity_poly.type
_entity_poly.pdbx_seq_one_letter_code
_entity_poly.pdbx_strand_id
1 'polypeptide(L)'
;LNWTPETGHLDVEKARDLVQTLIRTAGDWQGNFFVEAAPQAVKEAIDVWGPLPKGVGEVMRGIKAALDPGHILNPGRFVAGI
;
A
#
# COMPACT_ATOMS: atom_id res chain seq x y z
N LEU A 1 -19.81 11.73 4.86
CA LEU A 1 -19.33 10.74 3.86
C LEU A 1 -19.75 9.36 4.36
N ASN A 2 -20.95 8.91 3.97
CA ASN A 2 -21.46 7.59 4.32
C ASN A 2 -21.07 6.61 3.20
N TRP A 3 -19.83 6.13 3.24
CA TRP A 3 -19.40 5.06 2.35
C TRP A 3 -19.76 3.72 2.99
N THR A 4 -20.72 3.02 2.39
CA THR A 4 -21.01 1.61 2.68
C THR A 4 -20.39 0.78 1.56
N PRO A 5 -19.47 -0.16 1.84
CA PRO A 5 -18.98 -1.07 0.83
C PRO A 5 -20.13 -2.02 0.48
N GLU A 6 -20.92 -1.66 -0.52
CA GLU A 6 -21.77 -2.62 -1.18
C GLU A 6 -20.82 -3.62 -1.83
N THR A 7 -20.75 -4.82 -1.23
CA THR A 7 -19.91 -5.91 -1.71
C THR A 7 -20.48 -6.43 -3.02
N GLY A 8 -20.32 -5.66 -4.09
CA GLY A 8 -20.14 -6.26 -5.41
C GLY A 8 -19.02 -7.28 -5.32
N HIS A 9 -19.14 -8.39 -6.05
CA HIS A 9 -18.16 -9.47 -6.03
C HIS A 9 -16.74 -8.92 -6.14
N LEU A 10 -15.99 -9.01 -5.04
CA LEU A 10 -14.70 -8.34 -4.90
C LEU A 10 -13.67 -9.13 -5.71
N ASP A 11 -13.34 -8.63 -6.90
CA ASP A 11 -12.34 -9.24 -7.77
C ASP A 11 -10.95 -8.71 -7.39
N VAL A 12 -10.29 -9.43 -6.49
CA VAL A 12 -8.96 -9.08 -5.95
C VAL A 12 -7.89 -9.06 -7.06
N GLU A 13 -8.02 -9.94 -8.05
CA GLU A 13 -7.07 -10.01 -9.17
C GLU A 13 -7.20 -8.79 -10.06
N LYS A 14 -8.44 -8.44 -10.48
CA LYS A 14 -8.66 -7.19 -11.23
C LYS A 14 -8.20 -5.95 -10.47
N ALA A 15 -8.42 -5.91 -9.15
CA ALA A 15 -7.95 -4.80 -8.33
C ALA A 15 -6.41 -4.69 -8.34
N ARG A 16 -5.70 -5.81 -8.23
CA ARG A 16 -4.23 -5.87 -8.33
C ARG A 16 -3.75 -5.38 -9.70
N ASP A 17 -4.36 -5.85 -10.78
CA ASP A 17 -3.98 -5.49 -12.15
C ASP A 17 -4.22 -4.00 -12.44
N LEU A 18 -5.32 -3.46 -11.93
CA LEU A 18 -5.63 -2.03 -11.99
C LEU A 18 -4.57 -1.21 -11.25
N VAL A 19 -4.22 -1.59 -10.02
CA VAL A 19 -3.19 -0.90 -9.21
C VAL A 19 -1.84 -0.93 -9.92
N GLN A 20 -1.42 -2.08 -10.45
CA GLN A 20 -0.17 -2.18 -11.21
C GLN A 20 -0.17 -1.28 -12.46
N THR A 21 -1.31 -1.17 -13.14
CA THR A 21 -1.46 -0.29 -14.30
C THR A 21 -1.34 1.17 -13.90
N LEU A 22 -2.02 1.58 -12.82
CA LEU A 22 -1.97 2.95 -12.30
C LEU A 22 -0.57 3.35 -11.82
N ILE A 23 0.16 2.44 -11.18
CA ILE A 23 1.57 2.66 -10.79
C ILE A 23 2.43 2.94 -12.02
N ARG A 24 2.32 2.11 -13.08
CA ARG A 24 3.07 2.31 -14.33
C ARG A 24 2.74 3.65 -14.96
N THR A 25 1.44 3.94 -15.13
CA THR A 25 0.98 5.20 -15.71
C THR A 25 1.50 6.39 -14.91
N ALA A 26 1.37 6.38 -13.58
CA ALA A 26 1.91 7.46 -12.75
C ALA A 26 3.42 7.64 -12.96
N GLY A 27 4.17 6.55 -13.03
CA GLY A 27 5.62 6.58 -13.31
C GLY A 27 5.97 7.19 -14.68
N ASP A 28 5.19 6.90 -15.72
CA ASP A 28 5.37 7.50 -17.05
C ASP A 28 5.23 9.03 -17.03
N TRP A 29 4.40 9.54 -16.11
CA TRP A 29 4.21 10.98 -15.85
C TRP A 29 5.13 11.53 -14.75
N GLN A 30 6.14 10.77 -14.32
CA GLN A 30 7.02 11.11 -13.19
C GLN A 30 6.26 11.40 -11.87
N GLY A 31 5.07 10.84 -11.72
CA GLY A 31 4.22 10.93 -10.54
C GLY A 31 4.31 9.70 -9.64
N ASN A 32 3.55 9.73 -8.54
CA ASN A 32 3.42 8.61 -7.60
C ASN A 32 1.96 8.20 -7.42
N PHE A 33 1.72 6.93 -7.12
CA PHE A 33 0.39 6.37 -6.87
C PHE A 33 0.40 5.53 -5.59
N PHE A 34 -0.62 5.68 -4.76
CA PHE A 34 -0.85 4.87 -3.56
C PHE A 34 -2.35 4.69 -3.32
N VAL A 35 -2.71 3.66 -2.57
CA VAL A 35 -4.11 3.33 -2.25
C VAL A 35 -4.42 3.76 -0.82
N GLU A 36 -5.18 4.84 -0.69
CA GLU A 36 -5.62 5.37 0.62
C GLU A 36 -6.62 4.43 1.31
N ALA A 37 -7.59 3.92 0.55
CA ALA A 37 -8.66 3.06 1.06
C ALA A 37 -9.02 1.95 0.07
N ALA A 38 -9.23 0.75 0.62
CA ALA A 38 -9.69 -0.44 -0.07
C ALA A 38 -10.13 -1.49 0.97
N PRO A 39 -10.99 -2.45 0.60
CA PRO A 39 -11.29 -3.61 1.43
C PRO A 39 -10.03 -4.38 1.81
N GLN A 40 -10.04 -5.03 2.99
CA GLN A 40 -8.86 -5.71 3.54
C GLN A 40 -8.27 -6.75 2.59
N ALA A 41 -9.11 -7.58 1.98
CA ALA A 41 -8.67 -8.61 1.02
C ALA A 41 -7.93 -8.02 -0.20
N VAL A 42 -8.26 -6.79 -0.62
CA VAL A 42 -7.49 -6.08 -1.66
C VAL A 42 -6.15 -5.61 -1.10
N LYS A 43 -6.16 -4.95 0.06
CA LYS A 43 -4.95 -4.40 0.71
C LYS A 43 -3.88 -5.47 0.98
N GLU A 44 -4.29 -6.70 1.28
CA GLU A 44 -3.39 -7.83 1.50
C GLU A 44 -2.76 -8.37 0.20
N ALA A 45 -3.37 -8.06 -0.95
CA ALA A 45 -2.97 -8.57 -2.26
C ALA A 45 -2.17 -7.57 -3.10
N ILE A 46 -1.97 -6.34 -2.62
CA ILE A 46 -1.29 -5.25 -3.34
C ILE A 46 -0.30 -4.53 -2.42
N ASP A 47 0.73 -3.91 -3.00
CA ASP A 47 1.48 -2.88 -2.29
C ASP A 47 0.69 -1.57 -2.32
N VAL A 48 0.12 -1.18 -1.17
CA VAL A 48 -0.70 0.03 -1.05
C VAL A 48 0.12 1.32 -1.10
N TRP A 49 1.44 1.25 -0.88
CA TRP A 49 2.33 2.42 -0.87
C TRP A 49 2.96 2.70 -2.24
N GLY A 50 3.00 1.69 -3.10
CA GLY A 50 3.64 1.78 -4.40
C GLY A 50 5.18 1.85 -4.32
N PRO A 51 5.86 2.11 -5.45
CA PRO A 51 7.31 2.14 -5.49
C PRO A 51 7.87 3.27 -4.64
N LEU A 52 8.72 2.92 -3.67
CA LEU A 52 9.37 3.91 -2.82
C LEU A 52 10.63 4.47 -3.47
N PRO A 53 10.96 5.75 -3.25
CA PRO A 53 12.25 6.29 -3.62
C PRO A 53 13.39 5.52 -2.95
N LYS A 54 14.55 5.45 -3.62
CA LYS A 54 15.74 4.76 -3.10
C LYS A 54 16.10 5.30 -1.71
N GLY A 55 16.39 4.40 -0.78
CA GLY A 55 16.79 4.73 0.61
C GLY A 55 15.65 5.00 1.58
N VAL A 56 14.43 5.33 1.12
CA VAL A 56 13.30 5.63 2.02
C VAL A 56 12.96 4.42 2.91
N GLY A 57 12.96 3.21 2.35
CA GLY A 57 12.67 2.00 3.14
C GLY A 57 13.66 1.76 4.29
N GLU A 58 14.93 2.16 4.16
CA GLU A 58 15.92 2.02 5.22
C GLU A 58 15.68 3.02 6.36
N VAL A 59 15.40 4.28 5.99
CA VAL A 59 15.02 5.31 6.96
C VAL A 59 13.77 4.90 7.73
N MET A 60 12.72 4.43 7.03
CA MET A 60 11.48 4.01 7.68
C MET A 60 11.66 2.80 8.59
N ARG A 61 12.56 1.86 8.25
CA ARG A 61 12.95 0.77 9.16
C ARG A 61 13.60 1.27 10.44
N GLY A 62 14.51 2.23 10.35
CA GLY A 62 15.12 2.86 11.53
C GLY A 62 14.09 3.55 12.42
N ILE A 63 13.19 4.31 11.81
CA ILE A 63 12.08 4.97 12.53
C ILE A 63 11.18 3.95 13.22
N LYS A 64 10.77 2.89 12.50
CA LYS A 64 9.90 1.82 13.05
C LYS A 64 10.58 1.11 14.22
N ALA A 65 11.87 0.80 14.12
CA ALA A 65 12.63 0.16 15.19
C ALA A 65 12.75 1.04 16.45
N ALA A 66 12.86 2.36 16.29
CA ALA A 66 12.93 3.29 17.42
C ALA A 66 11.56 3.49 18.09
N LEU A 67 10.48 3.55 17.31
CA LEU A 67 9.14 3.87 17.81
C LEU A 67 8.32 2.66 18.25
N ASP A 68 8.52 1.51 17.61
CA ASP A 68 7.82 0.26 17.92
C ASP A 68 8.79 -0.94 17.88
N PRO A 69 9.70 -1.03 18.88
CA PRO A 69 10.69 -2.11 18.95
C PRO A 69 10.05 -3.51 19.05
N GLY A 70 8.81 -3.59 19.56
CA GLY A 70 8.06 -4.84 19.70
C GLY A 70 7.31 -5.27 18.44
N HIS A 71 7.35 -4.48 17.35
CA HIS A 71 6.59 -4.73 16.13
C HIS A 71 5.08 -4.94 16.36
N ILE A 72 4.51 -4.23 17.33
CA ILE A 72 3.09 -4.36 17.73
C ILE A 72 2.19 -3.57 16.77
N LEU A 73 2.65 -2.43 16.28
CA LEU A 73 1.87 -1.50 15.46
C LEU A 73 1.99 -1.88 13.97
N ASN A 74 0.84 -2.23 13.38
CA ASN A 74 0.67 -2.49 11.94
C ASN A 74 1.68 -3.48 11.33
N PRO A 75 1.82 -4.70 11.88
CA PRO A 75 2.82 -5.67 11.44
C PRO A 75 2.68 -6.01 9.95
N GLY A 76 3.78 -5.87 9.21
CA GLY A 76 3.86 -6.21 7.78
C GLY A 76 3.02 -5.33 6.86
N ARG A 77 2.46 -4.23 7.38
CA ARG A 77 1.53 -3.35 6.67
C ARG A 77 1.98 -1.90 6.67
N PHE A 78 3.19 -1.63 7.12
CA PHE A 78 3.82 -0.32 7.03
C PHE A 78 4.72 -0.22 5.79
N VAL A 79 5.27 0.97 5.56
CA VAL A 79 6.08 1.32 4.38
C VAL A 79 7.19 0.30 4.16
N ALA A 80 7.35 -0.22 2.94
CA ALA A 80 8.30 -1.27 2.58
C ALA A 80 8.05 -2.64 3.24
N GLY A 81 6.80 -2.92 3.66
CA GLY A 81 6.39 -4.22 4.20
C GLY A 81 6.82 -4.47 5.64
N ILE A 82 7.08 -3.41 6.40
CA ILE A 82 7.57 -3.47 7.80
C ILE A 82 6.46 -3.26 8.83
#